data_AF-A0A1J3F8V9-F1
#
_entry.id   AF-A0A1J3F8V9-F1
#
_cell.length_a   1.000
_cell.length_b   1.000
_cell.length_c   1.000
_cell.angle_alpha   90.00
_cell.angle_beta   90.00
_cell.angle_gamma   90.00
#
_symmetry.space_group_name_H-M   'P 1'
#
loop_
_entity.id
_entity.type
_entity.pdbx_description
1 polymer ?
#
loop_
_entity_poly.entity_id
_entity_poly.type
_entity_poly.pdbx_seq_one_letter_code
_entity_poly.pdbx_strand_id
1 'polypeptide(L)'
;PLLKEVALADAPGIEEMEEITRHIFAFSLKFAGEGNSVLAKEATSIAILCLAKNVDCCNHWDRVYMDNLEGSVALLQNLVDEWKDHSLKLSSSPRDTRILNLTMKNFVLKNERGLAGGGASTFLYEEADKYCKEISRRLSRGNGFLKGCGAMILVAVVAAASVVLSSSLLD
;
A
#
# COMPACT_ATOMS: atom_id res chain seq x y z
N PRO A 1 22.55 -25.39 34.34
CA PRO A 1 22.12 -24.67 33.12
C PRO A 1 23.24 -24.64 32.08
N LEU A 2 22.93 -24.94 30.81
CA LEU A 2 23.86 -24.71 29.71
C LEU A 2 23.91 -23.21 29.39
N LEU A 3 25.07 -22.68 28.98
CA LEU A 3 25.20 -21.26 28.59
C LEU A 3 24.20 -20.85 27.50
N LYS A 4 23.82 -21.80 26.63
CA LYS A 4 22.79 -21.62 25.59
C LYS A 4 21.38 -21.43 26.16
N GLU A 5 21.07 -22.04 27.30
CA GLU A 5 19.74 -21.96 27.92
C GLU A 5 19.57 -20.64 28.67
N VAL A 6 20.66 -20.14 29.27
CA VAL A 6 20.69 -18.82 29.90
C VAL A 6 20.65 -17.71 28.84
N ALA A 7 21.37 -17.88 27.73
CA ALA A 7 21.37 -16.91 26.62
C ALA A 7 20.04 -16.85 25.85
N LEU A 8 19.26 -17.94 25.83
CA LEU A 8 17.92 -17.98 25.21
C LEU A 8 16.80 -17.56 26.17
N ALA A 9 17.07 -17.48 27.48
CA ALA A 9 16.08 -17.02 28.46
C ALA A 9 15.83 -15.50 28.38
N ASP A 10 16.81 -14.73 27.88
CA ASP A 10 16.73 -13.28 27.69
C ASP A 10 16.47 -12.87 26.22
N ALA A 11 16.14 -13.83 25.35
CA ALA A 11 15.75 -13.50 23.97
C ALA A 11 14.38 -12.80 24.02
N PRO A 12 14.27 -11.56 23.52
CA PRO A 12 13.01 -10.83 23.59
C PRO A 12 11.90 -11.62 22.90
N GLY A 13 10.76 -11.72 23.58
CA GLY A 13 9.58 -12.39 23.06
C GLY A 13 9.09 -11.71 21.78
N ILE A 14 8.25 -12.42 21.02
CA ILE A 14 7.63 -11.88 19.80
C ILE A 14 6.88 -10.58 20.10
N GLU A 15 6.13 -10.54 21.21
CA GLU A 15 5.37 -9.36 21.66
C GLU A 15 6.27 -8.16 21.98
N GLU A 16 7.41 -8.39 22.63
CA GLU A 16 8.39 -7.34 22.96
C GLU A 16 9.04 -6.79 21.68
N MET A 17 9.33 -7.66 20.71
CA MET A 17 9.83 -7.21 19.40
C MET A 17 8.78 -6.45 18.60
N GLU A 18 7.50 -6.80 18.71
CA GLU A 18 6.42 -6.05 18.10
C GLU A 18 6.29 -4.64 18.71
N GLU A 19 6.38 -4.53 20.04
CA GLU A 19 6.43 -3.24 20.75
C GLU A 19 7.62 -2.38 20.31
N ILE A 20 8.82 -2.96 20.29
CA ILE A 20 10.04 -2.26 19.85
C ILE A 20 9.88 -1.77 18.40
N THR A 21 9.34 -2.60 17.51
CA THR A 21 9.11 -2.24 16.11
C THR A 21 8.15 -1.05 16.00
N ARG A 22 7.10 -1.00 16.83
CA ARG A 22 6.15 0.12 16.88
C ARG A 22 6.78 1.41 17.41
N HIS A 23 7.65 1.32 18.42
CA HIS A 23 8.40 2.48 18.92
C HIS A 23 9.37 3.02 17.86
N ILE A 24 10.14 2.15 17.21
CA ILE A 24 11.05 2.54 16.12
C ILE A 24 10.27 3.21 14.99
N PHE A 25 9.11 2.67 14.63
CA PHE A 25 8.23 3.28 13.63
C PHE A 25 7.83 4.71 14.03
N ALA A 26 7.39 4.92 15.27
CA ALA A 26 6.96 6.23 15.76
C ALA A 26 8.08 7.27 15.72
N PHE A 27 9.28 6.91 16.17
CA PHE A 27 10.45 7.79 16.09
C PHE A 27 10.81 8.10 14.64
N SER A 28 10.84 7.09 13.79
CA SER A 28 11.16 7.24 12.36
C SER A 28 10.17 8.18 11.66
N LEU A 29 8.88 8.05 11.98
CA LEU A 29 7.85 8.93 11.44
C LEU A 29 8.06 10.38 11.89
N LYS A 30 8.39 10.60 13.17
CA LYS A 30 8.69 11.94 13.68
C LYS A 30 9.91 12.55 12.99
N PHE A 31 11.02 11.82 12.91
CA PHE A 31 12.26 12.28 12.26
C PHE A 31 12.08 12.56 10.77
N ALA A 32 11.15 11.86 10.09
CA ALA A 32 10.82 12.13 8.71
C ALA A 32 10.26 13.55 8.47
N GLY A 33 9.69 14.19 9.49
CA GLY A 33 9.16 15.56 9.42
C GLY A 33 10.16 16.66 9.75
N GLU A 34 11.35 16.37 10.29
CA GLU A 34 12.25 17.37 10.89
C GLU A 34 13.08 18.20 9.85
N GLY A 35 12.69 18.23 8.58
CA GLY A 35 13.21 19.16 7.56
C GLY A 35 14.59 18.85 6.96
N ASN A 36 15.33 17.88 7.49
CA ASN A 36 16.57 17.40 6.86
C ASN A 36 16.26 16.29 5.85
N SER A 37 16.48 16.54 4.56
CA SER A 37 16.10 15.59 3.48
C SER A 37 16.84 14.25 3.54
N VAL A 38 18.11 14.24 3.98
CA VAL A 38 18.90 13.01 4.10
C VAL A 38 18.35 12.17 5.26
N LEU A 39 18.11 12.81 6.40
CA LEU A 39 17.53 12.14 7.58
C LEU A 39 16.10 11.66 7.30
N ALA A 40 15.30 12.47 6.60
CA ALA A 40 13.93 12.11 6.25
C ALA A 40 13.90 10.89 5.31
N LYS A 41 14.82 10.79 4.36
CA LYS A 41 14.94 9.61 3.50
C LYS A 41 15.29 8.34 4.29
N GLU A 42 16.25 8.44 5.21
CA GLU A 42 16.61 7.30 6.06
C GLU A 42 15.47 6.91 7.00
N ALA A 43 14.86 7.89 7.65
CA ALA A 43 13.76 7.68 8.59
C ALA A 43 12.53 7.07 7.90
N THR A 44 12.16 7.54 6.71
CA THR A 44 11.07 6.93 5.94
C THR A 44 11.41 5.49 5.52
N SER A 45 12.66 5.21 5.15
CA SER A 45 13.11 3.84 4.85
C SER A 45 12.99 2.91 6.07
N ILE A 46 13.37 3.37 7.26
CA ILE A 46 13.20 2.62 8.52
C ILE A 46 11.71 2.41 8.83
N ALA A 47 10.88 3.45 8.66
CA ALA A 47 9.43 3.34 8.88
C ALA A 47 8.77 2.32 7.94
N ILE A 48 9.18 2.27 6.66
CA ILE A 48 8.72 1.25 5.70
C ILE A 48 9.15 -0.15 6.15
N LEU A 49 10.39 -0.31 6.64
CA LEU A 49 10.85 -1.59 7.17
C LEU A 49 10.00 -2.05 8.36
N CYS A 50 9.63 -1.14 9.26
CA CYS A 50 8.72 -1.45 10.36
C CYS A 50 7.33 -1.87 9.88
N LEU A 51 6.74 -1.15 8.91
CA LEU A 51 5.45 -1.53 8.31
C LEU A 51 5.48 -2.91 7.66
N ALA A 52 6.59 -3.26 7.01
CA ALA A 52 6.79 -4.57 6.38
C ALA A 52 6.99 -5.70 7.40
N LYS A 53 7.59 -5.41 8.57
CA LYS A 53 7.83 -6.40 9.63
C LYS A 53 6.63 -6.62 10.54
N ASN A 54 5.88 -5.56 10.83
CA ASN A 54 4.72 -5.61 11.72
C ASN A 54 3.61 -4.71 11.18
N VAL A 55 2.54 -5.33 10.70
CA VAL A 55 1.37 -4.63 10.18
C VAL A 55 0.67 -3.77 11.24
N ASP A 56 0.84 -4.05 12.53
CA ASP A 56 0.31 -3.20 13.61
C ASP A 56 0.96 -1.82 13.67
N CYS A 57 2.10 -1.61 12.99
CA CYS A 57 2.61 -0.26 12.74
C CYS A 57 1.59 0.59 11.96
N CYS A 58 0.73 0.00 11.11
CA CYS A 58 -0.37 0.72 10.45
C CYS A 58 -1.40 1.23 11.46
N ASN A 59 -1.70 0.44 12.50
CA ASN A 59 -2.63 0.83 13.57
C ASN A 59 -2.04 1.95 14.43
N HIS A 60 -0.72 1.90 14.69
CA HIS A 60 -0.03 2.97 15.38
C HIS A 60 0.02 4.24 14.53
N TRP A 61 0.39 4.13 13.26
CA TRP A 61 0.40 5.23 12.31
C TRP A 61 -0.95 5.94 12.24
N ASP A 62 -2.05 5.17 12.21
CA ASP A 62 -3.39 5.74 12.20
C ASP A 62 -3.65 6.69 13.37
N ARG A 63 -3.20 6.32 14.58
CA ARG A 63 -3.39 7.14 15.79
C ARG A 63 -2.58 8.42 15.77
N VAL A 64 -1.33 8.36 15.30
CA VAL A 64 -0.37 9.48 15.37
C VAL A 64 -0.31 10.31 14.08
N TYR A 65 -1.11 9.96 13.07
CA TYR A 65 -1.09 10.55 11.73
C TYR A 65 -1.21 12.08 11.73
N MET A 66 -2.21 12.60 12.44
CA MET A 66 -2.48 14.04 12.45
C MET A 66 -1.41 14.83 13.20
N ASP A 67 -0.78 14.22 14.21
CA ASP A 67 0.29 14.83 14.99
C ASP A 67 1.64 14.81 14.25
N ASN A 68 1.76 13.99 13.19
CA ASN A 68 2.99 13.79 12.42
C ASN A 68 2.70 13.89 10.91
N LEU A 69 1.94 14.90 10.49
CA LEU A 69 1.47 15.01 9.11
C LEU A 69 2.63 15.17 8.12
N GLU A 70 3.62 16.02 8.40
CA GLU A 70 4.79 16.22 7.54
C GLU A 70 5.59 14.93 7.35
N GLY A 71 5.89 14.23 8.44
CA GLY A 71 6.55 12.93 8.39
C GLY A 71 5.71 11.87 7.66
N SER A 72 4.39 11.94 7.81
CA SER A 72 3.47 11.05 7.10
C SER A 72 3.44 11.33 5.60
N VAL A 73 3.47 12.60 5.18
CA VAL A 73 3.59 12.98 3.76
C VAL A 73 4.88 12.43 3.18
N ALA A 74 6.01 12.62 3.85
CA ALA A 74 7.30 12.09 3.40
C ALA A 74 7.30 10.56 3.29
N LEU A 75 6.71 9.86 4.26
CA LEU A 75 6.58 8.41 4.24
C LEU A 75 5.66 7.92 3.10
N LEU A 76 4.50 8.56 2.91
CA LEU A 76 3.56 8.25 1.84
C LEU A 76 4.17 8.50 0.45
N GLN A 77 4.91 9.60 0.30
CA GLN A 77 5.65 9.90 -0.90
C GLN A 77 6.66 8.79 -1.21
N ASN A 78 7.48 8.40 -0.23
CA ASN A 78 8.48 7.35 -0.41
C ASN A 78 7.82 6.00 -0.78
N LEU A 79 6.71 5.65 -0.13
CA LEU A 79 5.91 4.48 -0.50
C LEU A 79 5.45 4.52 -1.96
N VAL A 80 5.07 5.69 -2.48
CA VAL A 80 4.63 5.85 -3.87
C VAL A 80 5.82 5.82 -4.84
N ASP A 81 6.92 6.48 -4.51
CA ASP A 81 8.10 6.61 -5.37
C ASP A 81 8.82 5.27 -5.51
N GLU A 82 9.02 4.56 -4.41
CA GLU A 82 9.75 3.28 -4.34
C GLU A 82 8.80 2.07 -4.22
N TRP A 83 7.56 2.20 -4.68
CA TRP A 83 6.53 1.16 -4.50
C TRP A 83 6.94 -0.22 -4.98
N LYS A 84 7.67 -0.31 -6.10
CA LYS A 84 8.12 -1.60 -6.65
C LYS A 84 9.05 -2.35 -5.69
N ASP A 85 9.81 -1.62 -4.89
CA ASP A 85 10.79 -2.19 -3.96
C ASP A 85 10.13 -2.66 -2.66
N HIS A 86 9.06 -1.98 -2.26
CA HIS A 86 8.38 -2.21 -0.98
C HIS A 86 7.12 -3.06 -1.10
N SER A 87 6.45 -3.07 -2.26
CA SER A 87 5.10 -3.63 -2.40
C SER A 87 5.05 -5.11 -2.03
N LEU A 88 6.02 -5.91 -2.46
CA LEU A 88 6.03 -7.36 -2.19
C LEU A 88 6.07 -7.67 -0.68
N LYS A 89 6.76 -6.84 0.10
CA LYS A 89 6.87 -7.02 1.56
C LYS A 89 5.61 -6.51 2.26
N LEU A 90 5.12 -5.34 1.86
CA LEU A 90 3.92 -4.70 2.42
C LEU A 90 2.62 -5.43 2.06
N SER A 91 2.60 -6.15 0.94
CA SER A 91 1.47 -6.94 0.47
C SER A 91 1.76 -8.44 0.50
N SER A 92 2.66 -8.89 1.39
CA SER A 92 3.08 -10.30 1.48
C SER A 92 1.92 -11.23 1.87
N SER A 93 0.94 -10.71 2.62
CA SER A 93 -0.29 -11.42 3.01
C SER A 93 -1.56 -10.65 2.59
N PRO A 94 -2.67 -11.35 2.28
CA PRO A 94 -3.98 -10.71 2.09
C PRO A 94 -4.44 -9.89 3.30
N ARG A 95 -4.06 -10.31 4.52
CA ARG A 95 -4.34 -9.56 5.75
C ARG A 95 -3.63 -8.22 5.73
N ASP A 96 -2.33 -8.21 5.46
CA ASP A 96 -1.51 -7.00 5.53
C ASP A 96 -1.92 -6.00 4.45
N THR A 97 -2.17 -6.52 3.25
CA THR A 97 -2.76 -5.76 2.15
C THR A 97 -4.08 -5.09 2.55
N ARG A 98 -4.96 -5.82 3.26
CA ARG A 98 -6.25 -5.29 3.71
C ARG A 98 -6.08 -4.20 4.78
N ILE A 99 -5.19 -4.41 5.75
CA ILE A 99 -4.93 -3.44 6.82
C ILE A 99 -4.32 -2.18 6.23
N LEU A 100 -3.29 -2.28 5.41
CA LEU A 100 -2.66 -1.12 4.76
C LEU A 100 -3.68 -0.34 3.92
N ASN A 101 -4.52 -1.02 3.14
CA ASN A 101 -5.56 -0.35 2.35
C ASN A 101 -6.61 0.34 3.24
N LEU A 102 -6.98 -0.25 4.38
CA LEU A 102 -7.89 0.38 5.33
C LEU A 102 -7.26 1.64 5.93
N THR A 103 -5.98 1.59 6.30
CA THR A 103 -5.23 2.74 6.79
C THR A 103 -5.17 3.87 5.76
N MET A 104 -4.88 3.56 4.49
CA MET A 104 -4.91 4.58 3.43
C MET A 104 -6.29 5.23 3.26
N LYS A 105 -7.38 4.45 3.34
CA LYS A 105 -8.74 4.98 3.29
C LYS A 105 -9.07 5.87 4.49
N ASN A 106 -8.61 5.50 5.69
CA ASN A 106 -8.77 6.33 6.88
C ASN A 106 -8.01 7.66 6.74
N PHE A 107 -6.82 7.64 6.13
CA PHE A 107 -6.05 8.85 5.85
C PHE A 107 -6.75 9.76 4.85
N VAL A 108 -7.33 9.24 3.78
CA VAL A 108 -8.18 10.04 2.86
C VAL A 108 -9.28 10.77 3.64
N LEU A 109 -10.03 10.08 4.49
CA LEU A 109 -11.08 10.69 5.31
C LEU A 109 -10.55 11.75 6.29
N LYS A 110 -9.37 11.51 6.88
CA LYS A 110 -8.70 12.46 7.77
C LYS A 110 -8.25 13.71 7.00
N ASN A 111 -7.69 13.54 5.80
CA ASN A 111 -7.24 14.64 4.94
C ASN A 111 -8.40 15.48 4.44
N GLU A 112 -9.50 14.87 4.00
CA GLU A 112 -10.71 15.59 3.59
C GLU A 112 -11.24 16.49 4.72
N ARG A 113 -11.21 16.02 5.97
CA ARG A 113 -11.57 16.85 7.14
C ARG A 113 -10.58 17.98 7.37
N GLY A 114 -9.27 17.71 7.23
CA GLY A 114 -8.22 18.72 7.32
C GLY A 114 -8.37 19.83 6.28
N LEU A 115 -8.71 19.46 5.04
CA LEU A 115 -8.96 20.39 3.93
C LEU A 115 -10.20 21.26 4.18
N ALA A 116 -11.29 20.66 4.67
CA ALA A 116 -12.52 21.39 4.97
C ALA A 116 -12.34 22.43 6.09
N GLY A 117 -11.36 22.24 6.97
CA GLY A 117 -11.03 23.18 8.05
C GLY A 117 -10.42 24.49 7.56
N GLY A 118 -9.74 24.50 6.40
CA GLY A 118 -9.03 25.66 5.84
C GLY A 118 -7.89 26.17 6.73
N GLY A 119 -6.63 26.00 6.31
CA GLY A 119 -5.50 26.44 7.12
C GLY A 119 -4.15 26.42 6.41
N ALA A 120 -3.09 26.82 7.10
CA ALA A 120 -1.73 26.85 6.53
C ALA A 120 -1.26 25.46 6.04
N SER A 121 -1.79 24.39 6.61
CA SER A 121 -1.45 23.00 6.29
C SER A 121 -2.26 22.39 5.15
N THR A 122 -3.11 23.17 4.45
CA THR A 122 -3.95 22.67 3.35
C THR A 122 -3.13 21.91 2.30
N PHE A 123 -1.95 22.42 1.94
CA PHE A 123 -1.04 21.77 0.99
C PHE A 123 -0.62 20.35 1.43
N LEU A 124 -0.28 20.16 2.71
CA LEU A 124 0.12 18.84 3.25
C LEU A 124 -1.02 17.83 3.16
N TYR A 125 -2.25 18.25 3.41
CA TYR A 125 -3.42 17.38 3.29
C TYR A 125 -3.70 17.00 1.83
N GLU A 126 -3.55 17.92 0.86
CA GLU A 126 -3.71 17.63 -0.57
C GLU A 126 -2.67 16.60 -1.04
N GLU A 127 -1.42 16.80 -0.64
CA GLU A 127 -0.31 15.93 -1.02
C GLU A 127 -0.45 14.54 -0.39
N ALA A 128 -0.77 14.47 0.91
CA ALA A 128 -1.04 13.21 1.57
C ALA A 128 -2.23 12.46 0.96
N ASP A 129 -3.34 13.15 0.66
CA ASP A 129 -4.54 12.57 0.06
C ASP A 129 -4.24 11.96 -1.32
N LYS A 130 -3.48 12.67 -2.16
CA LYS A 130 -2.99 12.18 -3.45
C LYS A 130 -2.22 10.86 -3.29
N TYR A 131 -1.27 10.81 -2.35
CA TYR A 131 -0.47 9.60 -2.15
C TYR A 131 -1.29 8.43 -1.58
N CYS A 132 -2.18 8.68 -0.61
CA CYS A 132 -3.06 7.65 -0.07
C CYS A 132 -3.96 7.03 -1.15
N LYS A 133 -4.56 7.86 -2.01
CA LYS A 133 -5.38 7.41 -3.14
C LYS A 133 -4.57 6.55 -4.12
N GLU A 134 -3.35 6.98 -4.43
CA GLU A 134 -2.46 6.24 -5.31
C GLU A 134 -2.06 4.87 -4.73
N ILE A 135 -1.71 4.80 -3.45
CA ILE A 135 -1.39 3.55 -2.75
C ILE A 135 -2.60 2.62 -2.75
N SER A 136 -3.79 3.10 -2.37
CA SER A 136 -5.03 2.31 -2.41
C SER A 136 -5.32 1.76 -3.81
N ARG A 137 -5.11 2.57 -4.86
CA ARG A 137 -5.28 2.16 -6.27
C ARG A 137 -4.28 1.07 -6.67
N ARG A 138 -3.04 1.12 -6.17
CA ARG A 138 -2.03 0.08 -6.44
C ARG A 138 -2.36 -1.22 -5.72
N LEU A 139 -2.78 -1.13 -4.45
CA LEU A 139 -3.22 -2.28 -3.66
C LEU A 139 -4.45 -2.98 -4.28
N SER A 140 -5.39 -2.22 -4.87
CA SER A 140 -6.56 -2.81 -5.53
C SER A 140 -6.24 -3.45 -6.88
N ARG A 141 -5.23 -2.94 -7.62
CA ARG A 141 -4.82 -3.50 -8.92
C ARG A 141 -3.94 -4.75 -8.79
N GLY A 142 -3.17 -4.87 -7.70
CA GLY A 142 -2.28 -6.01 -7.44
C GLY A 142 -2.97 -7.37 -7.35
N ASN A 143 -4.31 -7.39 -7.18
CA ASN A 143 -5.11 -8.62 -7.13
C ASN A 143 -5.87 -8.93 -8.44
N GLY A 144 -5.71 -8.10 -9.48
CA GLY A 144 -6.55 -8.12 -10.69
C GLY A 144 -5.95 -8.76 -11.94
N PHE A 145 -4.65 -9.09 -11.98
CA PHE A 145 -4.00 -9.56 -13.21
C PHE A 145 -4.36 -11.01 -13.62
N LEU A 146 -5.11 -11.76 -12.80
CA LEU A 146 -5.58 -13.11 -13.16
C LEU A 146 -7.05 -13.18 -13.59
N LYS A 147 -7.79 -12.07 -13.63
CA LYS A 147 -9.23 -12.05 -13.97
C LYS A 147 -9.56 -11.20 -15.19
N GLY A 148 -8.66 -11.15 -16.18
CA GLY A 148 -8.81 -10.31 -17.37
C GLY A 148 -8.29 -10.89 -18.68
N CYS A 149 -7.92 -12.18 -18.75
CA CYS A 149 -7.49 -12.84 -20.00
C CYS A 149 -8.52 -13.85 -20.54
N GLY A 150 -9.71 -13.96 -19.95
CA GLY A 150 -10.79 -14.79 -20.46
C GLY A 150 -11.83 -13.94 -21.19
N ALA A 151 -12.02 -14.21 -22.49
CA ALA A 151 -13.05 -13.66 -23.38
C ALA A 151 -12.72 -12.38 -24.15
N MET A 152 -11.59 -12.36 -24.87
CA MET A 152 -11.59 -11.79 -26.22
C MET A 152 -12.13 -12.87 -27.17
N ILE A 153 -13.45 -13.03 -27.24
CA ILE A 153 -14.06 -13.87 -28.29
C ILE A 153 -13.94 -13.09 -29.60
N LEU A 154 -12.97 -13.51 -30.42
CA LEU A 154 -12.93 -13.20 -31.85
C LEU A 154 -14.20 -13.75 -32.50
N VAL A 155 -15.15 -12.90 -32.85
CA VAL A 155 -16.17 -13.24 -33.85
C VAL A 155 -15.57 -12.90 -35.21
N ALA A 156 -14.93 -13.89 -35.84
CA ALA A 156 -14.56 -13.83 -37.24
C ALA A 156 -15.81 -14.05 -38.11
N VAL A 157 -16.01 -13.13 -39.04
CA VAL A 157 -17.07 -13.11 -40.06
C VAL A 157 -16.91 -14.28 -41.04
N VAL A 158 -18.00 -14.97 -41.37
CA VAL A 158 -18.10 -15.70 -42.65
C VAL A 158 -19.41 -15.29 -43.33
N ALA A 159 -19.27 -14.56 -44.42
CA ALA A 159 -20.31 -14.28 -45.39
C ALA A 159 -20.02 -15.01 -46.70
N ALA A 160 -21.08 -15.36 -47.43
CA ALA A 160 -21.17 -16.02 -48.75
C ALA A 160 -20.95 -17.56 -48.73
N ALA A 161 -21.75 -18.40 -49.39
CA ALA A 161 -22.57 -18.17 -50.58
C ALA A 161 -23.82 -19.08 -50.61
N SER A 162 -24.96 -18.52 -51.00
CA SER A 162 -26.09 -19.25 -51.55
C SER A 162 -26.36 -18.74 -52.97
N VAL A 163 -26.96 -19.61 -53.79
CA VAL A 163 -27.37 -19.44 -55.20
C VAL A 163 -26.37 -19.99 -56.24
N VAL A 164 -26.48 -21.30 -56.53
CA VAL A 164 -26.63 -21.76 -57.93
C VAL A 164 -27.77 -22.77 -57.98
N LEU A 165 -28.78 -22.42 -58.78
CA LEU A 165 -30.02 -23.10 -59.08
C LEU A 165 -29.80 -24.15 -60.19
N SER A 166 -30.71 -25.13 -60.27
CA SER A 166 -31.09 -25.87 -61.48
C SER A 166 -30.18 -27.00 -61.98
N SER A 167 -30.49 -28.25 -61.60
CA SER A 167 -30.39 -29.44 -62.46
C SER A 167 -31.17 -30.62 -61.86
N SER A 168 -32.51 -30.52 -61.75
CA SER A 168 -33.37 -31.69 -61.56
C SER A 168 -34.83 -31.36 -61.88
N LEU A 169 -35.10 -30.91 -63.11
CA LEU A 169 -36.42 -30.98 -63.75
C LEU A 169 -36.22 -31.10 -65.26
N LEU A 170 -35.84 -32.30 -65.67
CA LEU A 170 -36.06 -32.88 -66.99
C LEU A 170 -36.19 -34.39 -66.75
N ASP A 171 -37.38 -34.77 -66.27
CA ASP A 171 -38.09 -36.00 -66.61
C ASP A 171 -39.53 -35.59 -66.92
#